data_AF-A0A5P9CT87-F1
#
_entry.id   AF-A0A5P9CT87-F1
#
_cell.length_a   1.000
_cell.length_b   1.000
_cell.length_c   1.000
_cell.angle_alpha   90.00
_cell.angle_beta   90.00
_cell.angle_gamma   90.00
#
_symmetry.space_group_name_H-M   'P 1'
#
loop_
_entity.id
_entity.type
_entity.pdbx_description
1 polymer ?
#
loop_
_entity_poly.entity_id
_entity_poly.type
_entity_poly.pdbx_seq_one_letter_code
_entity_poly.pdbx_strand_id
1 'polypeptide(L)'
;MTNVRLNEDIKKRLDTLSKARDRTPHYLMKLAIERFLDEEEALEKERRLVLDRWKKYEITGEAIGHDKVAEWAANLRTSGTKFD
;
A
#
# COMPACT_ATOMS: atom_id res chain seq x y z
N MET A 1 -10.44 -24.24 9.10
CA MET A 1 -10.64 -23.07 9.98
C MET A 1 -9.27 -22.75 10.59
N THR A 2 -8.64 -21.64 10.19
CA THR A 2 -7.33 -21.26 10.73
C THR A 2 -7.54 -20.64 12.11
N ASN A 3 -6.96 -21.21 13.16
CA ASN A 3 -7.12 -20.70 14.53
C ASN A 3 -6.01 -19.69 14.83
N VAL A 4 -6.39 -18.43 15.02
CA VAL A 4 -5.47 -17.34 15.39
C VAL A 4 -5.47 -17.17 16.90
N ARG A 5 -4.31 -17.37 17.53
CA ARG A 5 -4.14 -17.16 18.97
C ARG A 5 -4.01 -15.67 19.27
N LEU A 6 -5.03 -15.11 19.90
CA LEU A 6 -5.00 -13.75 20.43
C LEU A 6 -4.72 -13.78 21.93
N ASN A 7 -3.84 -12.88 22.39
CA ASN A 7 -3.66 -12.67 23.82
C ASN A 7 -4.87 -11.92 24.43
N GLU A 8 -4.96 -11.92 25.76
CA GLU A 8 -6.09 -11.30 26.47
C GLU A 8 -6.18 -9.78 26.27
N ASP A 9 -5.05 -9.09 26.09
CA ASP A 9 -5.05 -7.65 25.81
C ASP A 9 -5.73 -7.32 24.46
N ILE A 10 -5.34 -8.02 23.40
CA ILE A 10 -5.90 -7.83 22.06
C ILE A 10 -7.39 -8.16 22.07
N LYS A 11 -7.82 -9.23 22.76
CA LYS A 11 -9.25 -9.58 22.88
C LYS A 11 -10.05 -8.45 23.54
N LYS A 12 -9.56 -7.87 24.64
CA LYS A 12 -10.23 -6.76 25.35
C LYS A 12 -10.34 -5.51 24.47
N ARG A 13 -9.26 -5.16 23.76
CA ARG A 13 -9.22 -4.02 22.83
C ARG A 13 -10.19 -4.23 21.68
N LEU A 14 -10.24 -5.44 21.13
CA LEU A 14 -11.14 -5.81 20.04
C LEU A 14 -12.61 -5.74 20.47
N ASP A 15 -12.96 -6.27 21.65
CA ASP A 15 -14.33 -6.18 22.20
C ASP A 15 -14.76 -4.73 22.46
N THR A 16 -13.86 -3.91 23.00
CA THR A 16 -14.12 -2.48 23.21
C THR A 16 -14.39 -1.77 21.87
N LEU A 17 -13.55 -2.03 20.87
CA LEU A 17 -13.69 -1.44 19.54
C LEU A 17 -14.95 -1.94 18.81
N SER A 18 -15.30 -3.21 19.00
CA SER A 18 -16.47 -3.81 18.37
C SER A 18 -17.77 -3.19 18.89
N LYS A 19 -17.86 -2.95 20.20
CA LYS A 19 -18.96 -2.20 20.84
C LYS A 19 -19.04 -0.76 20.33
N ALA A 20 -17.91 -0.06 20.26
CA ALA A 20 -17.87 1.33 19.78
C ALA A 20 -18.28 1.48 18.31
N ARG A 21 -18.09 0.44 17.49
CA ARG A 21 -18.40 0.46 16.05
C ARG A 21 -19.70 -0.26 15.68
N ASP A 22 -20.41 -0.81 16.65
CA ASP A 22 -21.60 -1.66 16.46
C ASP A 22 -21.37 -2.80 15.45
N ARG A 23 -20.25 -3.53 15.65
CA ARG A 23 -19.87 -4.69 14.83
C ARG A 23 -19.42 -5.84 15.71
N THR A 24 -19.43 -7.06 15.18
CA THR A 24 -18.93 -8.22 15.93
C THR A 24 -17.39 -8.24 15.95
N PRO A 25 -16.76 -8.74 17.03
CA PRO A 25 -15.30 -8.93 17.08
C PRO A 25 -14.77 -9.73 15.89
N HIS A 26 -15.50 -10.77 15.47
CA HIS A 26 -15.13 -11.60 14.32
C HIS A 26 -15.10 -10.82 13.01
N TYR A 27 -16.08 -9.95 12.77
CA TYR A 27 -16.08 -9.06 11.59
C TYR A 27 -14.86 -8.15 11.58
N LEU A 28 -14.51 -7.54 12.72
CA LEU A 28 -13.34 -6.67 12.82
C LEU A 28 -12.02 -7.43 12.62
N MET A 29 -11.92 -8.68 13.10
CA MET A 29 -10.76 -9.53 12.83
C MET A 29 -10.61 -9.83 11.35
N LYS A 30 -11.70 -10.21 10.67
CA LYS A 30 -11.68 -10.47 9.23
C LYS A 30 -11.25 -9.22 8.46
N LEU A 31 -11.86 -8.09 8.77
CA LEU A 31 -11.53 -6.81 8.16
C LEU A 31 -10.06 -6.40 8.39
N ALA A 32 -9.52 -6.67 9.59
CA ALA A 32 -8.11 -6.38 9.87
C ALA A 32 -7.16 -7.24 9.02
N ILE A 33 -7.51 -8.52 8.82
CA ILE A 33 -6.73 -9.42 7.96
C ILE A 33 -6.80 -8.97 6.51
N GLU A 34 -8.00 -8.65 6.01
CA GLU A 34 -8.18 -8.15 4.63
C GLU A 34 -7.35 -6.90 4.37
N ARG A 35 -7.41 -5.91 5.28
CA ARG A 35 -6.60 -4.68 5.16
C ARG A 35 -5.11 -4.96 5.18
N PHE A 36 -4.66 -5.84 6.07
CA PHE A 36 -3.25 -6.22 6.14
C PHE A 36 -2.80 -6.88 4.84
N LEU A 37 -3.60 -7.78 4.27
CA LEU A 37 -3.29 -8.41 2.99
C LEU A 37 -3.23 -7.38 1.86
N ASP A 38 -4.22 -6.49 1.77
CA ASP A 38 -4.24 -5.45 0.73
C ASP A 38 -2.99 -4.55 0.80
N GLU A 39 -2.58 -4.15 2.01
CA GLU A 39 -1.39 -3.33 2.26
C GLU A 39 -0.11 -4.09 1.87
N GLU A 40 0.07 -5.32 2.34
CA GLU A 40 1.27 -6.12 2.06
C GLU A 40 1.38 -6.50 0.57
N GLU A 41 0.27 -6.83 -0.08
CA GLU A 41 0.26 -7.14 -1.51
C GLU A 41 0.61 -5.92 -2.37
N ALA A 42 0.16 -4.72 -1.97
CA ALA A 42 0.54 -3.48 -2.63
C ALA A 42 2.05 -3.20 -2.48
N LEU A 43 2.59 -3.38 -1.27
CA LEU A 43 4.02 -3.22 -0.99
C LEU A 43 4.87 -4.22 -1.78
N GLU A 44 4.48 -5.50 -1.81
CA GLU A 44 5.22 -6.52 -2.54
C GLU A 44 5.16 -6.31 -4.06
N LYS A 45 4.02 -5.83 -4.57
CA LYS A 45 3.91 -5.45 -5.99
C LYS A 45 4.87 -4.33 -6.34
N GLU A 46 4.96 -3.29 -5.51
CA GLU A 46 5.89 -2.19 -5.72
C GLU A 46 7.34 -2.66 -5.62
N ARG A 47 7.68 -3.44 -4.59
CA ARG A 47 9.01 -4.04 -4.41
C ARG A 47 9.43 -4.82 -5.66
N ARG A 48 8.56 -5.69 -6.17
CA ARG A 48 8.83 -6.48 -7.38
C ARG A 48 9.06 -5.58 -8.60
N LEU A 49 8.22 -4.57 -8.80
CA LEU A 49 8.38 -3.61 -9.89
C LEU A 49 9.72 -2.87 -9.83
N VAL A 50 10.13 -2.43 -8.64
CA VAL A 50 11.42 -1.76 -8.43
C VAL A 50 12.58 -2.70 -8.71
N LEU A 51 12.54 -3.93 -8.20
CA LEU A 51 13.57 -4.93 -8.45
C LEU A 51 13.70 -5.29 -9.92
N ASP A 52 12.59 -5.45 -10.64
CA ASP A 52 12.62 -5.77 -12.06
C ASP A 52 13.18 -4.61 -12.89
N ARG A 53 12.82 -3.36 -12.55
CA ARG A 53 13.43 -2.16 -13.14
C ARG A 53 14.92 -2.08 -12.86
N TRP A 54 15.34 -2.38 -11.63
CA TRP A 54 16.74 -2.39 -11.23
C TRP A 54 17.54 -3.42 -12.04
N LYS A 55 17.05 -4.67 -12.13
CA LYS A 55 17.69 -5.72 -12.93
C LYS A 55 17.81 -5.32 -14.41
N LYS A 56 16.76 -4.70 -14.97
CA LYS A 56 16.81 -4.22 -16.34
C LYS A 56 17.91 -3.18 -16.51
N TYR A 57 17.98 -2.18 -15.63
CA TYR A 57 19.02 -1.15 -15.66
C TYR A 57 20.43 -1.75 -15.50
N GLU A 58 20.62 -2.71 -14.60
CA GLU A 58 21.92 -3.36 -14.41
C GLU A 58 22.42 -4.07 -15.68
N ILE A 59 21.51 -4.64 -16.46
CA ILE A 59 21.83 -5.33 -17.72
C ILE A 59 21.99 -4.36 -18.89
N THR A 60 21.11 -3.36 -19.02
CA THR A 60 21.02 -2.52 -20.22
C THR A 60 21.66 -1.15 -20.08
N GLY A 61 21.86 -0.66 -18.86
CA GLY A 61 22.22 0.72 -18.57
C GLY A 61 21.14 1.75 -18.94
N GLU A 62 19.95 1.32 -19.37
CA GLU A 62 18.88 2.23 -19.81
C GLU A 62 18.30 3.01 -18.62
N ALA A 63 18.56 4.32 -18.60
CA ALA A 63 17.95 5.27 -17.68
C ALA A 63 17.43 6.50 -18.44
N ILE A 64 16.49 7.21 -17.84
CA ILE A 64 16.02 8.50 -18.34
C ILE A 64 16.89 9.59 -17.72
N GLY A 65 17.50 10.43 -18.56
CA GLY A 65 18.30 11.58 -18.13
C GLY A 65 17.48 12.60 -17.34
N HIS A 66 18.11 13.28 -16.38
CA HIS A 66 17.45 14.26 -15.52
C HIS A 66 16.79 15.40 -16.32
N ASP A 67 17.44 15.86 -17.38
CA ASP A 67 16.94 16.86 -18.33
C ASP A 67 15.60 16.46 -18.94
N LYS A 68 15.49 15.22 -19.44
CA LYS A 68 14.25 14.67 -20.02
C LYS A 68 13.14 14.54 -18.98
N VAL A 69 13.49 14.14 -17.75
CA VAL A 69 12.52 14.08 -16.63
C VAL A 69 12.04 15.48 -16.26
N ALA A 70 12.93 16.48 -16.21
CA ALA A 70 12.59 17.86 -15.90
C ALA A 70 11.68 18.48 -16.96
N GLU A 71 11.96 18.26 -18.25
CA GLU A 71 11.11 18.70 -19.37
C GLU A 71 9.72 18.05 -19.28
N TRP A 72 9.65 16.74 -19.06
CA TRP A 72 8.39 16.03 -18.88
C TRP A 72 7.58 16.58 -17.68
N ALA A 73 8.24 16.81 -16.54
CA ALA A 73 7.59 17.33 -15.34
C ALA A 73 7.07 18.77 -15.53
N ALA A 74 7.80 19.61 -16.28
CA ALA A 74 7.36 20.96 -16.62
C ALA A 74 6.09 20.93 -17.49
N ASN A 75 6.01 19.99 -18.44
CA ASN A 75 4.84 19.82 -19.32
C ASN A 75 3.58 19.35 -18.55
N LEU A 76 3.74 18.57 -17.49
CA LEU A 76 2.63 18.19 -16.60
C LEU A 76 2.06 19.38 -15.81
N ARG A 77 2.91 20.32 -15.37
CA ARG A 77 2.43 21.54 -14.70
C ARG A 77 1.68 22.47 -15.64
N THR A 78 2.12 22.55 -16.90
CA THR A 78 1.48 23.41 -17.91
C THR A 78 0.10 22.88 -18.36
N SER A 79 -0.13 21.57 -18.22
CA SER A 79 -1.41 20.92 -18.54
C SER A 79 -2.36 20.82 -17.32
N GLY A 80 -1.92 21.26 -16.14
CA GLY A 80 -2.76 21.45 -14.95
C GLY A 80 -3.63 22.69 -15.10
N THR A 81 -4.90 22.45 -15.40
CA THR A 81 -6.03 23.40 -15.49
C THR A 81 -5.95 24.52 -14.43
N LYS A 82 -6.14 25.77 -14.88
CA LYS A 82 -6.50 26.89 -13.99
C LYS A 82 -7.72 26.46 -13.18
N PHE A 83 -7.56 26.33 -11.86
CA PHE A 83 -8.69 26.34 -10.96
C PHE A 83 -9.06 27.81 -10.76
N ASP A 84 -10.10 28.26 -11.46
CA ASP A 84 -10.85 29.47 -11.13
C ASP A 84 -11.80 29.18 -9.95
#